data_AF-A0A2I0UWK1-F1
#
_entry.id   AF-A0A2I0UWK1-F1
#
_cell.length_a   1.000
_cell.length_b   1.000
_cell.length_c   1.000
_cell.angle_alpha   90.00
_cell.angle_beta   90.00
_cell.angle_gamma   90.00
#
_symmetry.space_group_name_H-M   'P 1'
#
loop_
_entity.id
_entity.type
_entity.pdbx_description
1 polymer ?
#
loop_
_entity_poly.entity_id
_entity_poly.type
_entity_poly.pdbx_seq_one_letter_code
_entity_poly.pdbx_strand_id
1 'polypeptide(L)'
;MKNLLKIICSILITVCLLPKEVRAASFKDLTDETLSTEIDYLVEQDIVRGYSNTLFKPNEKVTKAQVAVMLTRALGLNTINIKNPNFQDVTTAHKYYKEIAAVQNAGIFNAVDKFHPDAMITRGQMAIVLHRAFQLKGSDPYYFSDVTEQTPGYKEILTLAHNHLIRGYEDGAFKPNEPVTRAHFSAFLARAMTLTKPDLLKDPAFVYTYAHYSLSDNQRYTLNYQYDHHDGKNDVWTVQNVSTAQTFPNELLYGHDRIYGQAIASDATTHYDLYLELPLRIGVILHEDDEGVTSGVRVTVKTTNGTVRAGEVQYTGVVILEERSIYSDVVKTYYFVDGIGLVKELHNDIVVLELLNRTMK
;
A
#
# COMPACT_ATOMS: atom_id res chain seq x y z
N MET A 1 58.35 -37.57 -24.25
CA MET A 1 57.48 -38.62 -23.68
C MET A 1 56.71 -37.97 -22.53
N LYS A 2 55.51 -37.47 -22.82
CA LYS A 2 54.21 -38.14 -22.62
C LYS A 2 53.70 -37.98 -21.17
N ASN A 3 52.54 -37.31 -21.10
CA ASN A 3 51.46 -37.47 -20.11
C ASN A 3 51.59 -36.59 -18.85
N LEU A 4 50.56 -35.93 -18.31
CA LEU A 4 49.13 -35.86 -18.63
C LEU A 4 48.52 -34.70 -17.80
N LEU A 5 47.74 -33.84 -18.47
CA LEU A 5 46.41 -33.39 -18.07
C LEU A 5 46.10 -33.16 -16.56
N LYS A 6 46.01 -31.90 -16.14
CA LYS A 6 45.03 -31.44 -15.13
C LYS A 6 44.47 -30.08 -15.54
N ILE A 7 43.51 -30.12 -16.45
CA ILE A 7 42.60 -28.98 -16.70
C ILE A 7 41.67 -28.93 -15.48
N ILE A 8 41.82 -27.89 -14.66
CA ILE A 8 40.86 -27.56 -13.62
C ILE A 8 39.68 -26.89 -14.32
N CYS A 9 38.63 -27.66 -14.59
CA CYS A 9 37.32 -27.12 -14.91
C CYS A 9 36.81 -26.36 -13.67
N SER A 10 36.89 -25.03 -13.69
CA SER A 10 36.07 -24.21 -12.81
C SER A 10 34.62 -24.36 -13.26
N ILE A 11 33.87 -25.25 -12.60
CA ILE A 11 32.42 -25.28 -12.72
C ILE A 11 31.92 -24.00 -12.04
N LEU A 12 31.63 -22.98 -12.85
CA LEU A 12 30.83 -21.84 -12.44
C LEU A 12 29.45 -22.42 -12.11
N ILE A 13 29.13 -22.59 -10.83
CA ILE A 13 27.77 -22.88 -10.38
C ILE A 13 27.02 -21.57 -10.57
N THR A 14 26.54 -21.34 -11.79
CA THR A 14 25.47 -20.38 -12.05
C THR A 14 24.28 -20.91 -11.27
N VAL A 15 24.03 -20.36 -10.09
CA VAL A 15 22.75 -20.54 -9.42
C VAL A 15 21.74 -19.86 -10.34
N CYS A 16 21.14 -20.65 -11.23
CA CYS A 16 19.90 -20.27 -11.88
C CYS A 16 18.89 -20.06 -10.74
N LEU A 17 18.71 -18.81 -10.33
CA LEU A 17 17.44 -18.39 -9.75
C LEU A 17 16.42 -18.61 -10.86
N LEU A 18 15.88 -19.83 -10.93
CA LEU A 18 14.62 -20.05 -11.61
C LEU A 18 13.66 -19.03 -10.98
N PRO A 19 12.99 -18.17 -11.76
CA PRO A 19 11.90 -17.40 -11.21
C PRO A 19 10.97 -18.40 -10.56
N LYS A 20 10.76 -18.29 -9.24
CA LYS A 20 9.64 -18.99 -8.62
C LYS A 20 8.43 -18.51 -9.40
N GLU A 21 7.75 -19.41 -10.09
CA GLU A 21 6.42 -19.11 -10.56
C GLU A 21 5.56 -18.88 -9.33
N VAL A 22 5.48 -17.62 -8.91
CA VAL A 22 4.51 -17.16 -7.94
C VAL A 22 3.20 -17.16 -8.73
N ARG A 23 2.56 -18.33 -8.79
CA ARG A 23 1.18 -18.39 -9.18
C ARG A 23 0.41 -17.69 -8.07
N ALA A 24 -0.10 -16.49 -8.33
CA ALA A 24 -1.05 -15.82 -7.45
C ALA A 24 -2.10 -16.87 -7.05
N ALA A 25 -2.22 -17.13 -5.75
CA ALA A 25 -3.13 -18.14 -5.26
C ALA A 25 -4.56 -17.60 -5.45
N SER A 26 -5.19 -17.92 -6.58
CA SER A 26 -6.60 -17.59 -6.79
C SER A 26 -7.45 -18.53 -5.93
N PHE A 27 -7.85 -18.04 -4.76
CA PHE A 27 -8.75 -18.76 -3.86
C PHE A 27 -10.18 -18.67 -4.38
N LYS A 28 -10.84 -19.82 -4.54
CA LYS A 28 -12.19 -19.89 -5.13
C LYS A 28 -13.26 -19.23 -4.28
N ASP A 29 -13.01 -19.13 -2.97
CA ASP A 29 -13.92 -18.57 -1.99
C ASP A 29 -13.66 -17.08 -1.68
N LEU A 30 -12.68 -16.45 -2.35
CA LEU A 30 -12.49 -15.00 -2.36
C LEU A 30 -13.23 -14.40 -3.56
N THR A 31 -14.53 -14.17 -3.39
CA THR A 31 -15.38 -13.55 -4.42
C THR A 31 -15.52 -12.03 -4.25
N ASP A 32 -15.10 -11.50 -3.10
CA ASP A 32 -15.11 -10.06 -2.83
C ASP A 32 -13.80 -9.45 -3.32
N GLU A 33 -13.88 -8.71 -4.42
CA GLU A 33 -12.72 -8.06 -5.03
C GLU A 33 -12.21 -6.86 -4.21
N THR A 34 -13.00 -6.34 -3.25
CA THR A 34 -12.63 -5.14 -2.49
C THR A 34 -11.46 -5.36 -1.51
N LEU A 35 -11.20 -6.62 -1.13
CA LEU A 35 -10.10 -7.01 -0.23
C LEU A 35 -9.05 -7.89 -0.90
N SER A 36 -9.20 -8.17 -2.21
CA SER A 36 -8.32 -9.08 -2.94
C SER A 36 -6.89 -8.56 -2.99
N THR A 37 -6.71 -7.26 -3.26
CA THR A 37 -5.38 -6.62 -3.34
C THR A 37 -4.59 -6.79 -2.05
N GLU A 38 -5.23 -6.60 -0.90
CA GLU A 38 -4.57 -6.80 0.39
C GLU A 38 -4.25 -8.26 0.69
N ILE A 39 -5.16 -9.18 0.37
CA ILE A 39 -4.97 -10.61 0.64
C ILE A 39 -3.87 -11.17 -0.26
N ASP A 40 -3.89 -10.84 -1.55
CA ASP A 40 -2.89 -11.26 -2.54
C ASP A 40 -1.50 -10.79 -2.11
N TYR A 41 -1.38 -9.53 -1.68
CA TYR A 41 -0.13 -9.01 -1.11
C TYR A 41 0.39 -9.88 0.05
N LEU A 42 -0.46 -10.22 1.02
CA LEU A 42 -0.02 -11.04 2.15
C LEU A 42 0.32 -12.49 1.78
N VAL A 43 -0.27 -13.01 0.70
CA VAL A 43 0.06 -14.33 0.15
C VAL A 43 1.42 -14.28 -0.55
N GLU A 44 1.67 -13.25 -1.35
CA GLU A 44 2.96 -13.01 -2.02
C GLU A 44 4.10 -12.82 -1.01
N GLN A 45 3.83 -12.17 0.12
CA GLN A 45 4.78 -12.02 1.22
C GLN A 45 4.91 -13.29 2.11
N ASP A 46 4.21 -14.39 1.80
CA ASP A 46 4.17 -15.64 2.58
C ASP A 46 3.71 -15.46 4.04
N ILE A 47 2.91 -14.42 4.31
CA ILE A 47 2.38 -14.10 5.64
C ILE A 47 1.11 -14.90 5.89
N VAL A 48 0.21 -14.87 4.91
CA VAL A 48 -1.04 -15.63 4.94
C VAL A 48 -1.00 -16.74 3.91
N ARG A 49 -1.52 -17.91 4.29
CA ARG A 49 -1.68 -19.06 3.40
C ARG A 49 -3.13 -19.50 3.40
N GLY A 50 -3.60 -20.09 2.31
CA GLY A 50 -4.88 -20.79 2.29
C GLY A 50 -4.88 -21.99 3.24
N TYR A 51 -6.07 -22.43 3.64
CA TYR A 51 -6.24 -23.74 4.29
C TYR A 51 -5.94 -24.89 3.33
N SER A 52 -6.10 -24.63 2.04
CA SER A 52 -5.65 -25.46 0.93
C SER A 52 -5.21 -24.55 -0.21
N ASN A 53 -4.72 -25.12 -1.31
CA ASN A 53 -4.38 -24.37 -2.52
C ASN A 53 -5.58 -23.64 -3.16
N THR A 54 -6.82 -23.93 -2.74
CA THR A 54 -8.03 -23.36 -3.34
C THR A 54 -8.97 -22.65 -2.35
N LEU A 55 -8.73 -22.75 -1.04
CA LEU A 55 -9.63 -22.19 -0.01
C LEU A 55 -8.89 -21.29 0.97
N PHE A 56 -9.38 -20.06 1.11
CA PHE A 56 -8.91 -19.07 2.06
C PHE A 56 -9.73 -19.03 3.36
N LYS A 57 -11.03 -19.30 3.26
CA LYS A 57 -12.07 -19.14 4.29
C LYS A 57 -12.19 -17.70 4.80
N PRO A 58 -12.58 -16.73 3.95
CA PRO A 58 -12.58 -15.30 4.30
C PRO A 58 -13.51 -14.93 5.44
N ASN A 59 -14.64 -15.64 5.56
CA ASN A 59 -15.71 -15.33 6.51
C ASN A 59 -15.53 -15.97 7.89
N GLU A 60 -14.58 -16.90 8.04
CA GLU A 60 -14.26 -17.50 9.34
C GLU A 60 -13.68 -16.44 10.29
N LYS A 61 -14.08 -16.49 11.56
CA LYS A 61 -13.52 -15.61 12.58
C LYS A 61 -12.08 -16.05 12.90
N VAL A 62 -11.19 -15.08 13.11
CA VAL A 62 -9.77 -15.36 13.34
C VAL A 62 -9.46 -15.42 14.84
N THR A 63 -8.76 -16.48 15.25
CA THR A 63 -8.32 -16.69 16.63
C THR A 63 -7.09 -15.85 16.97
N LYS A 64 -6.88 -15.57 18.27
CA LYS A 64 -5.66 -14.89 18.74
C LYS A 64 -4.38 -15.62 18.35
N ALA A 65 -4.38 -16.96 18.38
CA ALA A 65 -3.20 -17.71 17.98
C ALA A 65 -2.91 -17.61 16.47
N GLN A 66 -3.94 -17.57 15.62
CA GLN A 66 -3.76 -17.31 14.19
C GLN A 66 -3.23 -15.90 13.94
N VAL A 67 -3.71 -14.90 14.68
CA VAL A 67 -3.18 -13.53 14.63
C VAL A 67 -1.71 -13.50 15.05
N ALA A 68 -1.32 -14.22 16.10
CA ALA A 68 0.08 -14.33 16.52
C ALA A 68 0.98 -14.88 15.41
N VAL A 69 0.52 -15.90 14.68
CA VAL A 69 1.23 -16.46 13.52
C VAL A 69 1.40 -15.41 12.41
N MET A 70 0.33 -14.69 12.06
CA MET A 70 0.38 -13.67 11.00
C MET A 70 1.33 -12.52 11.39
N LEU A 71 1.26 -12.02 12.62
CA LEU A 71 2.12 -10.93 13.09
C LEU A 71 3.58 -11.37 13.25
N THR A 72 3.84 -12.60 13.69
CA THR A 72 5.20 -13.17 13.73
C THR A 72 5.84 -13.16 12.35
N ARG A 73 5.10 -13.56 11.31
CA ARG A 73 5.59 -13.55 9.92
C ARG A 73 5.74 -12.14 9.37
N ALA A 74 4.71 -11.31 9.53
CA ALA A 74 4.70 -9.93 9.04
C ALA A 74 5.86 -9.09 9.58
N LEU A 75 6.25 -9.31 10.83
CA LEU A 75 7.32 -8.57 11.50
C LEU A 75 8.67 -9.31 11.50
N GLY A 76 8.73 -10.52 10.93
CA GLY A 76 9.93 -11.36 10.96
C GLY A 76 10.44 -11.67 12.37
N LEU A 77 9.54 -11.86 13.35
CA LEU A 77 9.95 -12.06 14.75
C LEU A 77 10.72 -13.37 14.92
N ASN A 78 11.78 -13.34 15.73
CA ASN A 78 12.56 -14.53 16.03
C ASN A 78 11.77 -15.53 16.88
N THR A 79 11.74 -16.78 16.44
CA THR A 79 11.09 -17.91 17.13
C THR A 79 12.07 -18.96 17.65
N ILE A 80 13.38 -18.72 17.50
CA ILE A 80 14.47 -19.57 17.96
C ILE A 80 14.86 -19.15 19.39
N ASN A 81 15.02 -20.13 20.29
CA ASN A 81 15.37 -19.91 21.70
C ASN A 81 14.46 -18.87 22.39
N ILE A 82 13.16 -18.91 22.07
CA ILE A 82 12.20 -17.93 22.54
C ILE A 82 12.01 -18.00 24.06
N LYS A 83 11.98 -16.85 24.72
CA LYS A 83 11.72 -16.76 26.16
C LYS A 83 10.29 -17.22 26.45
N ASN A 84 10.13 -18.10 27.43
CA ASN A 84 8.82 -18.58 27.84
C ASN A 84 7.98 -17.44 28.46
N PRO A 85 6.81 -17.11 27.91
CA PRO A 85 5.91 -16.11 28.49
C PRO A 85 5.19 -16.60 29.76
N ASN A 86 5.28 -17.90 30.08
CA ASN A 86 4.66 -18.55 31.25
C ASN A 86 3.13 -18.44 31.29
N PHE A 87 2.46 -18.46 30.13
CA PHE A 87 1.00 -18.57 30.07
C PHE A 87 0.52 -19.90 30.66
N GLN A 88 -0.49 -19.86 31.53
CA GLN A 88 -1.07 -21.04 32.18
C GLN A 88 -1.82 -21.95 31.20
N ASP A 89 -2.30 -21.40 30.08
CA ASP A 89 -3.13 -22.07 29.08
C ASP A 89 -2.40 -22.36 27.76
N VAL A 90 -1.09 -22.07 27.67
CA VAL A 90 -0.27 -22.37 26.49
C VAL A 90 1.02 -23.07 26.91
N THR A 91 1.03 -24.39 26.77
CA THR A 91 2.23 -25.20 27.04
C THR A 91 3.24 -25.12 25.89
N THR A 92 4.50 -25.48 26.15
CA THR A 92 5.56 -25.55 25.13
C THR A 92 5.26 -26.54 23.99
N ALA A 93 4.32 -27.47 24.20
CA ALA A 93 3.86 -28.42 23.19
C ALA A 93 2.73 -27.86 22.29
N HIS A 94 2.14 -26.71 22.63
CA HIS A 94 1.09 -26.10 21.81
C HIS A 94 1.64 -25.72 20.44
N LYS A 95 0.90 -26.04 19.36
CA LYS A 95 1.36 -25.87 17.96
C LYS A 95 1.80 -24.44 17.59
N TYR A 96 1.23 -23.43 18.25
CA TYR A 96 1.54 -22.02 18.02
C TYR A 96 2.32 -21.39 19.20
N TYR A 97 2.91 -22.21 20.07
CA TYR A 97 3.61 -21.74 21.28
C TYR A 97 4.68 -20.70 20.94
N LYS A 98 5.48 -20.94 19.89
CA LYS A 98 6.61 -20.08 19.55
C LYS A 98 6.16 -18.71 19.06
N GLU A 99 5.13 -18.67 18.22
CA GLU A 99 4.56 -17.44 17.68
C GLU A 99 3.86 -16.63 18.77
N ILE A 100 3.12 -17.30 19.66
CA ILE A 100 2.48 -16.68 20.83
C ILE A 100 3.54 -16.06 21.74
N ALA A 101 4.62 -16.79 22.04
CA ALA A 101 5.74 -16.30 22.83
C ALA A 101 6.46 -15.13 22.13
N ALA A 102 6.64 -15.18 20.81
CA ALA A 102 7.28 -14.12 20.04
C ALA A 102 6.51 -12.80 20.10
N VAL A 103 5.19 -12.82 19.83
CA VAL A 103 4.39 -11.60 19.87
C VAL A 103 4.22 -11.03 21.28
N GLN A 104 4.22 -11.88 22.31
CA GLN A 104 4.21 -11.43 23.70
C GLN A 104 5.55 -10.79 24.10
N ASN A 105 6.68 -11.43 23.78
CA ASN A 105 8.00 -10.88 24.06
C ASN A 105 8.26 -9.57 23.31
N ALA A 106 7.65 -9.38 22.15
CA ALA A 106 7.66 -8.13 21.39
C ALA A 106 6.71 -7.05 21.94
N GLY A 107 5.94 -7.34 22.99
CA GLY A 107 5.00 -6.39 23.60
C GLY A 107 3.72 -6.13 22.80
N ILE A 108 3.44 -6.92 21.76
CA ILE A 108 2.28 -6.75 20.90
C ILE A 108 1.01 -7.20 21.63
N PHE A 109 1.05 -8.40 22.20
CA PHE A 109 0.02 -8.89 23.11
C PHE A 109 0.40 -8.61 24.56
N ASN A 110 -0.60 -8.37 25.42
CA ASN A 110 -0.39 -8.09 26.84
C ASN A 110 0.28 -9.28 27.57
N ALA A 111 1.11 -8.98 28.56
CA ALA A 111 1.60 -9.95 29.53
C ALA A 111 0.48 -10.19 30.57
N VAL A 112 -0.20 -11.33 30.45
CA VAL A 112 -1.28 -11.78 31.34
C VAL A 112 -1.10 -13.27 31.65
N ASP A 113 -1.82 -13.79 32.64
CA ASP A 113 -1.67 -15.20 33.04
C ASP A 113 -2.17 -16.19 31.98
N LYS A 114 -3.13 -15.80 31.14
CA LYS A 114 -3.74 -16.65 30.09
C LYS A 114 -3.82 -15.93 28.76
N PHE A 115 -3.37 -16.59 27.70
CA PHE A 115 -3.38 -16.02 26.34
C PHE A 115 -4.74 -16.17 25.65
N HIS A 116 -5.45 -17.27 25.93
CA HIS A 116 -6.67 -17.70 25.27
C HIS A 116 -6.48 -17.92 23.76
N PRO A 117 -5.67 -18.92 23.33
CA PRO A 117 -5.24 -19.08 21.94
C PRO A 117 -6.40 -19.28 20.96
N ASP A 118 -7.45 -19.97 21.38
CA ASP A 118 -8.62 -20.28 20.54
C ASP A 118 -9.73 -19.23 20.60
N ALA A 119 -9.58 -18.19 21.46
CA ALA A 119 -10.54 -17.09 21.49
C ALA A 119 -10.43 -16.26 20.19
N MET A 120 -11.57 -15.81 19.69
CA MET A 120 -11.60 -14.89 18.54
C MET A 120 -11.09 -13.53 18.94
N ILE A 121 -10.36 -12.87 18.04
CA ILE A 121 -9.94 -11.49 18.25
C ILE A 121 -11.10 -10.55 17.92
N THR A 122 -11.35 -9.57 18.80
CA THR A 122 -12.33 -8.51 18.52
C THR A 122 -11.70 -7.37 17.71
N ARG A 123 -12.53 -6.52 17.10
CA ARG A 123 -12.08 -5.33 16.36
C ARG A 123 -11.25 -4.37 17.22
N GLY A 124 -11.64 -4.14 18.48
CA GLY A 124 -10.85 -3.34 19.42
C GLY A 124 -9.48 -3.97 19.74
N GLN A 125 -9.45 -5.29 19.99
CA GLN A 125 -8.19 -6.01 20.21
C GLN A 125 -7.28 -6.00 18.98
N MET A 126 -7.85 -6.14 17.79
CA MET A 126 -7.14 -6.00 16.52
C MET A 126 -6.48 -4.62 16.41
N ALA A 127 -7.21 -3.54 16.70
CA ALA A 127 -6.66 -2.19 16.65
C ALA A 127 -5.45 -2.05 17.60
N ILE A 128 -5.57 -2.56 18.83
CA ILE A 128 -4.47 -2.55 19.81
C ILE A 128 -3.23 -3.27 19.27
N VAL A 129 -3.38 -4.50 18.76
CA VAL A 129 -2.21 -5.29 18.33
C VAL A 129 -1.58 -4.74 17.06
N LEU A 130 -2.36 -4.21 16.11
CA LEU A 130 -1.81 -3.57 14.91
C LEU A 130 -1.10 -2.25 15.25
N HIS A 131 -1.69 -1.42 16.10
CA HIS A 131 -1.05 -0.20 16.58
C HIS A 131 0.30 -0.48 17.24
N ARG A 132 0.37 -1.48 18.12
CA ARG A 132 1.62 -1.88 18.78
C ARG A 132 2.63 -2.50 17.83
N ALA A 133 2.18 -3.38 16.94
CA ALA A 133 3.02 -4.07 15.97
C ALA A 133 3.76 -3.09 15.05
N PHE A 134 3.07 -2.05 14.59
CA PHE A 134 3.61 -1.10 13.60
C PHE A 134 3.92 0.28 14.19
N GLN A 135 3.80 0.44 15.51
CA GLN A 135 4.06 1.70 16.23
C GLN A 135 3.40 2.91 15.57
N LEU A 136 2.13 2.73 15.19
CA LEU A 136 1.37 3.71 14.43
C LEU A 136 1.24 5.03 15.20
N LYS A 137 1.23 6.14 14.46
CA LYS A 137 1.18 7.49 15.02
C LYS A 137 0.04 8.29 14.41
N GLY A 138 -0.31 9.40 15.06
CA GLY A 138 -1.36 10.31 14.63
C GLY A 138 -2.63 10.16 15.47
N SER A 139 -3.34 11.27 15.62
CA SER A 139 -4.40 11.41 16.62
C SER A 139 -5.45 12.46 16.23
N ASP A 140 -5.76 12.59 14.95
CA ASP A 140 -6.81 13.52 14.53
C ASP A 140 -8.18 13.06 15.02
N PRO A 141 -9.13 13.99 15.23
CA PRO A 141 -10.46 13.65 15.67
C PRO A 141 -11.17 12.80 14.60
N TYR A 142 -11.25 11.50 14.87
CA TYR A 142 -12.17 10.58 14.22
C TYR A 142 -13.26 10.22 15.24
N TYR A 143 -14.50 10.13 14.78
CA TYR A 143 -15.63 9.82 15.66
C TYR A 143 -16.31 8.54 15.21
N PHE A 144 -16.55 7.63 16.16
CA PHE A 144 -17.48 6.52 16.00
C PHE A 144 -18.53 6.62 17.08
N SER A 145 -19.78 6.30 16.73
CA SER A 145 -20.92 6.42 17.65
C SER A 145 -20.83 5.52 18.89
N ASP A 146 -20.04 4.45 18.83
CA ASP A 146 -19.87 3.44 19.89
C ASP A 146 -18.44 3.33 20.45
N VAL A 147 -17.58 4.32 20.19
CA VAL A 147 -16.20 4.38 20.70
C VAL A 147 -16.01 5.60 21.59
N THR A 148 -15.85 5.36 22.89
CA THR A 148 -15.58 6.38 23.91
C THR A 148 -14.22 6.17 24.57
N GLU A 149 -13.74 7.12 25.36
CA GLU A 149 -12.47 7.00 26.10
C GLU A 149 -12.40 5.76 27.02
N GLN A 150 -13.54 5.18 27.40
CA GLN A 150 -13.63 3.96 28.21
C GLN A 150 -13.56 2.68 27.38
N THR A 151 -13.64 2.79 26.04
CA THR A 151 -13.56 1.65 25.13
C THR A 151 -12.13 1.10 25.13
N PRO A 152 -11.93 -0.21 25.39
CA PRO A 152 -10.61 -0.81 25.28
C PRO A 152 -10.01 -0.61 23.89
N GLY A 153 -8.85 0.05 23.84
CA GLY A 153 -8.19 0.39 22.58
C GLY A 153 -8.67 1.70 21.94
N TYR A 154 -9.38 2.57 22.69
CA TYR A 154 -9.90 3.85 22.20
C TYR A 154 -8.88 4.62 21.34
N LYS A 155 -7.68 4.87 21.88
CA LYS A 155 -6.64 5.63 21.17
C LYS A 155 -6.16 4.90 19.93
N GLU A 156 -5.94 3.59 20.04
CA GLU A 156 -5.47 2.76 18.94
C GLU A 156 -6.49 2.69 17.80
N ILE A 157 -7.78 2.63 18.11
CA ILE A 157 -8.86 2.71 17.12
C ILE A 157 -8.79 4.05 16.39
N LEU A 158 -8.71 5.18 17.11
CA LEU A 158 -8.64 6.49 16.47
C LEU A 158 -7.37 6.67 15.62
N THR A 159 -6.23 6.17 16.09
CA THR A 159 -4.98 6.19 15.31
C THR A 159 -5.07 5.35 14.05
N LEU A 160 -5.68 4.16 14.08
CA LEU A 160 -5.89 3.36 12.87
C LEU A 160 -6.83 4.08 11.87
N ALA A 161 -7.88 4.74 12.36
CA ALA A 161 -8.82 5.48 11.53
C ALA A 161 -8.14 6.69 10.88
N HIS A 162 -7.36 7.45 11.66
CA HIS A 162 -6.54 8.55 11.17
C HIS A 162 -5.54 8.11 10.07
N ASN A 163 -5.07 6.86 10.09
CA ASN A 163 -4.15 6.34 9.07
C ASN A 163 -4.87 5.65 7.89
N HIS A 164 -6.19 5.83 7.75
CA HIS A 164 -6.99 5.23 6.68
C HIS A 164 -6.92 3.70 6.61
N LEU A 165 -6.62 3.07 7.76
CA LEU A 165 -6.56 1.62 7.91
C LEU A 165 -7.96 1.04 8.15
N ILE A 166 -8.83 1.81 8.81
CA ILE A 166 -10.22 1.45 9.15
C ILE A 166 -11.17 2.62 8.83
N ARG A 167 -12.42 2.34 8.43
CA ARG A 167 -13.46 3.34 8.11
C ARG A 167 -14.70 3.27 9.04
N GLY A 168 -14.95 2.13 9.67
CA GLY A 168 -16.19 1.88 10.43
C GLY A 168 -17.28 1.26 9.55
N TYR A 169 -18.51 1.29 10.03
CA TYR A 169 -19.71 0.86 9.32
C TYR A 169 -20.52 2.09 8.86
N GLU A 170 -21.42 1.90 7.90
CA GLU A 170 -22.29 2.97 7.36
C GLU A 170 -23.17 3.63 8.45
N ASP A 171 -23.49 2.89 9.52
CA ASP A 171 -24.23 3.40 10.69
C ASP A 171 -23.39 4.30 11.61
N GLY A 172 -22.13 4.59 11.23
CA GLY A 172 -21.19 5.41 12.00
C GLY A 172 -20.56 4.69 13.19
N ALA A 173 -20.84 3.40 13.40
CA ALA A 173 -20.24 2.61 14.47
C ALA A 173 -18.90 1.98 14.05
N PHE A 174 -18.06 1.64 15.03
CA PHE A 174 -16.86 0.81 14.85
C PHE A 174 -17.09 -0.65 15.25
N LYS A 175 -17.99 -0.93 16.21
CA LYS A 175 -18.30 -2.26 16.76
C LYS A 175 -17.06 -2.95 17.39
N PRO A 176 -16.43 -2.35 18.43
CA PRO A 176 -15.15 -2.81 18.98
C PRO A 176 -15.18 -4.23 19.56
N ASN A 177 -16.34 -4.74 19.98
CA ASN A 177 -16.50 -6.06 20.57
C ASN A 177 -16.76 -7.17 19.54
N GLU A 178 -17.02 -6.81 18.29
CA GLU A 178 -17.33 -7.80 17.25
C GLU A 178 -16.07 -8.57 16.81
N PRO A 179 -16.16 -9.90 16.64
CA PRO A 179 -15.07 -10.70 16.11
C PRO A 179 -14.70 -10.35 14.66
N VAL A 180 -13.40 -10.29 14.37
CA VAL A 180 -12.88 -10.01 13.03
C VAL A 180 -12.85 -11.30 12.19
N THR A 181 -13.27 -11.20 10.92
CA THR A 181 -13.11 -12.31 9.97
C THR A 181 -11.67 -12.39 9.48
N ARG A 182 -11.27 -13.55 8.94
CA ARG A 182 -9.92 -13.75 8.40
C ARG A 182 -9.59 -12.77 7.27
N ALA A 183 -10.54 -12.50 6.36
CA ALA A 183 -10.34 -11.54 5.28
C ALA A 183 -10.12 -10.13 5.81
N HIS A 184 -10.99 -9.66 6.70
CA HIS A 184 -10.84 -8.32 7.28
C HIS A 184 -9.53 -8.17 8.05
N PHE A 185 -9.15 -9.13 8.90
CA PHE A 185 -7.88 -9.06 9.61
C PHE A 185 -6.69 -9.01 8.65
N SER A 186 -6.73 -9.81 7.58
CA SER A 186 -5.70 -9.82 6.53
C SER A 186 -5.62 -8.45 5.85
N ALA A 187 -6.77 -7.85 5.49
CA ALA A 187 -6.80 -6.52 4.92
C ALA A 187 -6.16 -5.48 5.85
N PHE A 188 -6.57 -5.43 7.12
CA PHE A 188 -6.01 -4.47 8.08
C PHE A 188 -4.52 -4.65 8.32
N LEU A 189 -4.04 -5.90 8.38
CA LEU A 189 -2.62 -6.19 8.48
C LEU A 189 -1.84 -5.69 7.26
N ALA A 190 -2.31 -5.99 6.05
CA ALA A 190 -1.65 -5.59 4.81
C ALA A 190 -1.57 -4.06 4.69
N ARG A 191 -2.65 -3.36 5.03
CA ARG A 191 -2.71 -1.89 5.05
C ARG A 191 -1.72 -1.31 6.05
N ALA A 192 -1.66 -1.86 7.26
CA ALA A 192 -0.71 -1.40 8.28
C ALA A 192 0.75 -1.64 7.87
N MET A 193 1.05 -2.76 7.20
CA MET A 193 2.39 -3.07 6.70
C MET A 193 2.87 -2.15 5.57
N THR A 194 1.94 -1.60 4.81
CA THR A 194 2.23 -0.86 3.57
C THR A 194 2.03 0.64 3.71
N LEU A 195 1.69 1.10 4.92
CA LEU A 195 1.43 2.49 5.23
C LEU A 195 2.64 3.37 4.91
N THR A 196 2.44 4.39 4.08
CA THR A 196 3.48 5.33 3.68
C THR A 196 2.91 6.73 3.46
N LYS A 197 3.70 7.76 3.74
CA LYS A 197 3.35 9.17 3.44
C LYS A 197 4.41 9.72 2.46
N PRO A 198 4.40 9.29 1.19
CA PRO A 198 5.37 9.76 0.21
C PRO A 198 5.12 11.23 -0.13
N ASP A 199 6.18 11.94 -0.46
CA ASP A 199 6.09 13.22 -1.15
C ASP A 199 5.84 12.96 -2.64
N LEU A 200 4.60 13.20 -3.07
CA LEU A 200 4.16 13.00 -4.45
C LEU A 200 4.39 14.23 -5.33
N LEU A 201 4.87 15.35 -4.76
CA LEU A 201 5.16 16.56 -5.51
C LEU A 201 6.51 16.45 -6.24
N LYS A 202 6.64 17.24 -7.29
CA LYS A 202 7.92 17.46 -7.97
C LYS A 202 8.74 18.46 -7.15
N ASP A 203 10.04 18.22 -7.00
CA ASP A 203 10.97 19.19 -6.41
C ASP A 203 11.17 20.42 -7.32
N PRO A 204 10.81 21.65 -6.88
CA PRO A 204 10.95 22.90 -7.65
C PRO A 204 12.38 23.23 -8.11
N ALA A 205 13.40 22.63 -7.50
CA ALA A 205 14.81 22.82 -7.86
C ALA A 205 15.21 22.13 -9.18
N PHE A 206 14.34 21.27 -9.72
CA PHE A 206 14.58 20.54 -10.95
C PHE A 206 13.69 21.03 -12.10
N VAL A 207 14.18 20.82 -13.32
CA VAL A 207 13.37 20.77 -14.55
C VAL A 207 13.18 19.30 -14.89
N TYR A 208 11.95 18.90 -15.18
CA TYR A 208 11.60 17.51 -15.52
C TYR A 208 11.32 17.42 -17.01
N THR A 209 11.96 16.48 -17.71
CA THR A 209 11.70 16.23 -19.13
C THR A 209 10.93 14.94 -19.29
N TYR A 210 9.71 15.03 -19.82
CA TYR A 210 8.83 13.89 -20.07
C TYR A 210 8.70 13.60 -21.57
N ALA A 211 8.55 12.33 -21.93
CA ALA A 211 7.88 11.93 -23.14
C ALA A 211 6.37 11.88 -22.86
N HIS A 212 5.59 12.62 -23.63
CA HIS A 212 4.12 12.58 -23.59
C HIS A 212 3.59 12.01 -24.90
N TYR A 213 2.83 10.93 -24.83
CA TYR A 213 2.24 10.23 -25.96
C TYR A 213 0.76 10.59 -26.01
N SER A 214 0.42 11.58 -26.82
CA SER A 214 -0.93 12.11 -26.90
C SER A 214 -1.83 11.13 -27.66
N LEU A 215 -2.91 10.71 -27.00
CA LEU A 215 -3.90 9.81 -27.60
C LEU A 215 -4.84 10.52 -28.58
N SER A 216 -4.92 11.85 -28.54
CA SER A 216 -5.85 12.64 -29.36
C SER A 216 -5.33 12.87 -30.78
N ASP A 217 -4.04 13.11 -30.94
CA ASP A 217 -3.36 13.39 -32.21
C ASP A 217 -2.32 12.32 -32.59
N ASN A 218 -2.14 11.31 -31.74
CA ASN A 218 -1.19 10.21 -31.91
C ASN A 218 0.26 10.70 -32.11
N GLN A 219 0.61 11.84 -31.50
CA GLN A 219 1.96 12.40 -31.51
C GLN A 219 2.72 12.12 -30.22
N ARG A 220 4.05 12.07 -30.33
CA ARG A 220 4.96 12.06 -29.18
C ARG A 220 5.58 13.43 -29.00
N TYR A 221 5.30 14.05 -27.87
CA TYR A 221 5.92 15.28 -27.43
C TYR A 221 7.07 15.00 -26.46
N THR A 222 8.11 15.82 -26.51
CA THR A 222 9.12 15.88 -25.44
C THR A 222 8.91 17.21 -24.73
N LEU A 223 8.47 17.14 -23.49
CA LEU A 223 7.96 18.29 -22.73
C LEU A 223 8.85 18.55 -21.51
N ASN A 224 9.26 19.80 -21.34
CA ASN A 224 9.88 20.28 -20.11
C ASN A 224 8.80 20.84 -19.19
N TYR A 225 8.83 20.39 -17.94
CA TYR A 225 8.03 20.87 -16.83
C TYR A 225 8.98 21.66 -15.93
N GLN A 226 8.74 22.96 -15.86
CA GLN A 226 9.57 23.89 -15.09
C GLN A 226 8.70 24.62 -14.08
N TYR A 227 9.04 24.49 -12.79
CA TYR A 227 8.37 25.24 -11.74
C TYR A 227 8.51 26.74 -12.00
N ASP A 228 7.37 27.42 -11.91
CA ASP A 228 7.22 28.85 -12.15
C ASP A 228 7.00 29.60 -10.83
N HIS A 229 5.88 29.33 -10.15
CA HIS A 229 5.54 29.94 -8.87
C HIS A 229 4.49 29.13 -8.09
N HIS A 230 4.23 29.52 -6.84
CA HIS A 230 3.09 29.04 -6.07
C HIS A 230 1.97 30.10 -6.12
N ASP A 231 0.78 29.74 -6.59
CA ASP A 231 -0.34 30.68 -6.87
C ASP A 231 -1.18 31.05 -5.63
N GLY A 232 -0.78 30.55 -4.45
CA GLY A 232 -1.52 30.66 -3.20
C GLY A 232 -2.31 29.39 -2.84
N LYS A 233 -2.49 28.48 -3.81
CA LYS A 233 -3.10 27.16 -3.64
C LYS A 233 -2.22 26.04 -4.19
N ASN A 234 -1.68 26.20 -5.40
CA ASN A 234 -0.97 25.18 -6.14
C ASN A 234 0.45 25.64 -6.49
N ASP A 235 1.36 24.66 -6.62
CA ASP A 235 2.57 24.83 -7.39
C ASP A 235 2.24 24.80 -8.88
N VAL A 236 2.62 25.86 -9.59
CA VAL A 236 2.39 26.03 -11.02
C VAL A 236 3.64 25.63 -11.80
N TRP A 237 3.46 24.68 -12.72
CA TRP A 237 4.52 24.15 -13.57
C TRP A 237 4.25 24.50 -15.02
N THR A 238 5.15 25.28 -15.61
CA THR A 238 5.10 25.60 -17.05
C THR A 238 5.47 24.40 -17.87
N VAL A 239 4.69 24.12 -18.91
CA VAL A 239 4.88 22.96 -19.79
C VAL A 239 5.21 23.43 -21.20
N GLN A 240 6.39 23.04 -21.71
CA GLN A 240 6.87 23.48 -23.03
C GLN A 240 7.47 22.33 -23.83
N ASN A 241 7.19 22.29 -25.13
CA ASN A 241 7.85 21.36 -26.04
C ASN A 241 9.31 21.76 -26.23
N VAL A 242 10.23 20.82 -25.96
CA VAL A 242 11.68 21.03 -26.04
C VAL A 242 12.14 21.42 -27.45
N SER A 243 11.51 20.89 -28.48
CA SER A 243 11.93 21.08 -29.88
C SER A 243 11.33 22.33 -30.53
N THR A 244 10.09 22.68 -30.22
CA THR A 244 9.36 23.77 -30.87
C THR A 244 9.17 25.00 -30.01
N ALA A 245 9.48 24.92 -28.71
CA ALA A 245 9.14 25.91 -27.68
C ALA A 245 7.63 26.20 -27.57
N GLN A 246 6.77 25.37 -28.17
CA GLN A 246 5.33 25.47 -28.02
C GLN A 246 4.94 25.27 -26.55
N THR A 247 4.16 26.20 -26.01
CA THR A 247 3.61 26.12 -24.66
C THR A 247 2.33 25.28 -24.62
N PHE A 248 2.16 24.53 -23.54
CA PHE A 248 0.95 23.77 -23.21
C PHE A 248 0.31 24.38 -21.95
N PRO A 249 -0.95 24.05 -21.65
CA PRO A 249 -1.54 24.40 -20.36
C PRO A 249 -0.63 23.96 -19.20
N ASN A 250 -0.52 24.82 -18.19
CA ASN A 250 0.32 24.53 -17.03
C ASN A 250 -0.22 23.33 -16.25
N GLU A 251 0.69 22.58 -15.65
CA GLU A 251 0.33 21.61 -14.63
C GLU A 251 0.24 22.32 -13.28
N LEU A 252 -0.78 21.96 -12.50
CA LEU A 252 -1.04 22.48 -11.17
C LEU A 252 -0.94 21.31 -10.19
N LEU A 253 -0.03 21.42 -9.24
CA LEU A 253 0.13 20.44 -8.18
C LEU A 253 -0.30 21.06 -6.85
N TYR A 254 -1.28 20.43 -6.20
CA TYR A 254 -1.73 20.79 -4.88
C TYR A 254 -1.12 19.83 -3.86
N GLY A 255 -0.49 20.40 -2.83
CA GLY A 255 -0.02 19.65 -1.68
C GLY A 255 -0.34 20.41 -0.41
N HIS A 256 -1.18 19.83 0.45
CA HIS A 256 -1.45 20.40 1.77
C HIS A 256 -1.60 19.31 2.82
N ASP A 257 -0.60 19.20 3.69
CA ASP A 257 -0.43 18.22 4.79
C ASP A 257 -0.70 16.74 4.42
N ARG A 258 -1.95 16.41 4.13
CA ARG A 258 -2.46 15.06 3.87
C ARG A 258 -3.16 14.94 2.53
N ILE A 259 -3.14 15.95 1.68
CA ILE A 259 -3.83 15.93 0.40
C ILE A 259 -2.83 16.16 -0.70
N TYR A 260 -2.94 15.35 -1.74
CA TYR A 260 -2.31 15.54 -3.04
C TYR A 260 -3.39 15.77 -4.09
N GLY A 261 -3.19 16.77 -4.96
CA GLY A 261 -4.03 17.02 -6.12
C GLY A 261 -3.19 17.32 -7.35
N GLN A 262 -3.62 16.85 -8.51
CA GLN A 262 -3.03 17.18 -9.80
C GLN A 262 -4.13 17.66 -10.75
N ALA A 263 -3.88 18.76 -11.46
CA ALA A 263 -4.79 19.31 -12.44
C ALA A 263 -4.04 19.97 -13.60
N ILE A 264 -4.74 20.19 -14.70
CA ILE A 264 -4.31 21.06 -15.79
C ILE A 264 -4.98 22.45 -15.62
N ALA A 265 -4.24 23.53 -15.87
CA ALA A 265 -4.69 24.89 -15.56
C ALA A 265 -5.97 25.36 -16.28
N SER A 266 -6.34 24.74 -17.41
CA SER A 266 -7.64 24.99 -18.05
C SER A 266 -8.83 24.49 -17.22
N ASP A 267 -8.61 23.49 -16.36
CA ASP A 267 -9.65 22.65 -15.76
C ASP A 267 -9.81 22.91 -14.24
N ALA A 268 -8.79 23.51 -13.62
CA ALA A 268 -8.67 23.69 -12.17
C ALA A 268 -9.66 24.68 -11.51
N THR A 269 -10.43 25.43 -12.30
CA THR A 269 -11.52 26.26 -11.75
C THR A 269 -12.68 25.41 -11.23
N THR A 270 -12.72 24.11 -11.55
CA THR A 270 -13.80 23.22 -11.12
C THR A 270 -13.35 21.89 -10.49
N HIS A 271 -12.31 21.20 -10.97
CA HIS A 271 -11.96 19.83 -10.50
C HIS A 271 -10.44 19.53 -10.58
N TYR A 272 -9.93 18.62 -9.73
CA TYR A 272 -8.60 17.99 -9.88
C TYR A 272 -8.74 16.67 -10.65
N ASP A 273 -7.82 16.39 -11.57
CA ASP A 273 -7.80 15.17 -12.38
C ASP A 273 -7.46 13.93 -11.52
N LEU A 274 -6.58 14.12 -10.54
CA LEU A 274 -6.23 13.11 -9.54
C LEU A 274 -6.21 13.79 -8.17
N TYR A 275 -6.90 13.19 -7.20
CA TYR A 275 -6.99 13.69 -5.83
C TYR A 275 -6.84 12.52 -4.85
N LEU A 276 -5.89 12.64 -3.91
CA LEU A 276 -5.52 11.57 -2.99
C LEU A 276 -5.39 12.10 -1.57
N GLU A 277 -5.88 11.31 -0.61
CA GLU A 277 -5.58 11.52 0.81
C GLU A 277 -4.41 10.62 1.26
N LEU A 278 -3.46 11.23 1.95
CA LEU A 278 -2.31 10.59 2.58
C LEU A 278 -2.60 10.30 4.06
N PRO A 279 -1.94 9.29 4.67
CA PRO A 279 -0.99 8.38 4.07
C PRO A 279 -1.65 7.36 3.13
N LEU A 280 -0.87 6.83 2.20
CA LEU A 280 -1.28 5.75 1.31
C LEU A 280 -1.02 4.38 1.96
N ARG A 281 -1.82 3.40 1.56
CA ARG A 281 -1.69 1.99 1.91
C ARG A 281 -2.26 1.15 0.77
N ILE A 282 -1.89 -0.12 0.62
CA ILE A 282 -2.44 -0.93 -0.47
C ILE A 282 -3.96 -1.14 -0.35
N GLY A 283 -4.62 -1.36 -1.48
CA GLY A 283 -6.06 -1.53 -1.59
C GLY A 283 -6.79 -0.24 -1.96
N VAL A 284 -8.13 -0.28 -1.89
CA VAL A 284 -8.97 0.87 -2.25
C VAL A 284 -8.81 2.00 -1.23
N ILE A 285 -8.52 3.21 -1.72
CA ILE A 285 -8.34 4.43 -0.91
C ILE A 285 -9.37 5.52 -1.26
N LEU A 286 -9.97 5.45 -2.45
CA LEU A 286 -11.12 6.26 -2.84
C LEU A 286 -12.15 5.31 -3.45
N HIS A 287 -13.39 5.38 -2.96
CA HIS A 287 -14.48 4.58 -3.48
C HIS A 287 -15.34 5.41 -4.44
N GLU A 288 -15.89 4.77 -5.47
CA GLU A 288 -16.70 5.44 -6.48
C GLU A 288 -18.02 6.01 -5.95
N ASP A 289 -18.49 5.52 -4.81
CA ASP A 289 -19.70 5.98 -4.12
C ASP A 289 -19.42 7.10 -3.10
N ASP A 290 -18.17 7.48 -2.90
CA ASP A 290 -17.83 8.61 -2.04
C ASP A 290 -18.38 9.93 -2.63
N GLU A 291 -19.07 10.72 -1.80
CA GLU A 291 -19.59 12.03 -2.18
C GLU A 291 -18.44 13.03 -2.37
N GLY A 292 -18.52 13.88 -3.40
CA GLY A 292 -17.56 14.96 -3.61
C GLY A 292 -17.14 15.15 -5.06
N VAL A 293 -16.01 15.84 -5.23
CA VAL A 293 -15.45 16.29 -6.52
C VAL A 293 -15.03 15.11 -7.42
N THR A 294 -14.77 13.93 -6.85
CA THR A 294 -14.32 12.72 -7.55
C THR A 294 -15.35 11.59 -7.49
N SER A 295 -16.63 11.91 -7.28
CA SER A 295 -17.69 10.91 -7.28
C SER A 295 -17.68 10.11 -8.59
N GLY A 296 -17.88 8.80 -8.49
CA GLY A 296 -17.77 7.87 -9.62
C GLY A 296 -16.35 7.40 -9.96
N VAL A 297 -15.33 7.80 -9.18
CA VAL A 297 -13.94 7.36 -9.35
C VAL A 297 -13.51 6.44 -8.21
N ARG A 298 -12.91 5.30 -8.56
CA ARG A 298 -12.26 4.39 -7.62
C ARG A 298 -10.75 4.47 -7.81
N VAL A 299 -10.01 4.74 -6.73
CA VAL A 299 -8.54 4.65 -6.73
C VAL A 299 -8.08 3.51 -5.83
N THR A 300 -7.28 2.61 -6.40
CA THR A 300 -6.67 1.47 -5.70
C THR A 300 -5.15 1.60 -5.73
N VAL A 301 -4.53 1.60 -4.55
CA VAL A 301 -3.08 1.49 -4.44
C VAL A 301 -2.71 0.02 -4.63
N LYS A 302 -2.05 -0.30 -5.74
CA LYS A 302 -1.64 -1.69 -6.06
C LYS A 302 -0.40 -2.10 -5.27
N THR A 303 0.53 -1.19 -5.05
CA THR A 303 1.72 -1.39 -4.20
C THR A 303 2.27 -0.04 -3.74
N THR A 304 2.94 -0.03 -2.59
CA THR A 304 3.69 1.13 -2.06
C THR A 304 5.21 0.95 -2.14
N ASN A 305 5.68 -0.18 -2.68
CA ASN A 305 7.10 -0.49 -2.84
C ASN A 305 7.35 -1.28 -4.13
N GLY A 306 6.81 -0.77 -5.23
CA GLY A 306 6.97 -1.35 -6.57
C GLY A 306 8.27 -0.93 -7.25
N THR A 307 8.37 -1.35 -8.51
CA THR A 307 9.45 -0.94 -9.41
C THR A 307 8.88 -0.58 -10.76
N VAL A 308 9.42 0.45 -11.41
CA VAL A 308 9.04 0.82 -12.77
C VAL A 308 10.25 1.32 -13.53
N ARG A 309 10.33 0.99 -14.81
CA ARG A 309 11.24 1.66 -15.72
C ARG A 309 10.52 2.84 -16.36
N ALA A 310 11.12 4.03 -16.27
CA ALA A 310 10.72 5.22 -17.00
C ALA A 310 11.96 5.82 -17.69
N GLY A 311 11.90 5.94 -19.00
CA GLY A 311 13.05 6.29 -19.83
C GLY A 311 14.18 5.27 -19.66
N GLU A 312 15.37 5.77 -19.31
CA GLU A 312 16.56 4.94 -19.07
C GLU A 312 16.73 4.52 -17.61
N VAL A 313 15.86 4.98 -16.70
CA VAL A 313 16.01 4.78 -15.26
C VAL A 313 15.07 3.68 -14.76
N GLN A 314 15.61 2.78 -13.94
CA GLN A 314 14.84 1.82 -13.15
C GLN A 314 14.60 2.41 -11.75
N TYR A 315 13.35 2.72 -11.45
CA TYR A 315 12.93 3.20 -10.13
C TYR A 315 12.51 2.03 -9.23
N THR A 316 12.74 2.19 -7.94
CA THR A 316 12.33 1.30 -6.84
C THR A 316 11.62 2.13 -5.76
N GLY A 317 10.85 1.52 -4.89
CA GLY A 317 10.04 2.28 -3.91
C GLY A 317 8.87 3.01 -4.57
N VAL A 318 8.40 2.48 -5.70
CA VAL A 318 7.37 3.11 -6.53
C VAL A 318 5.99 2.85 -5.93
N VAL A 319 5.21 3.91 -5.75
CA VAL A 319 3.78 3.78 -5.46
C VAL A 319 3.05 3.63 -6.79
N ILE A 320 2.30 2.54 -6.94
CA ILE A 320 1.52 2.26 -8.14
C ILE A 320 0.04 2.39 -7.79
N LEU A 321 -0.65 3.27 -8.49
CA LEU A 321 -2.07 3.55 -8.34
C LEU A 321 -2.81 3.12 -9.60
N GLU A 322 -3.98 2.52 -9.43
CA GLU A 322 -4.93 2.26 -10.50
C GLU A 322 -6.19 3.09 -10.25
N GLU A 323 -6.63 3.85 -11.23
CA GLU A 323 -7.86 4.63 -11.24
C GLU A 323 -8.84 4.04 -12.25
N ARG A 324 -10.08 3.84 -11.80
CA ARG A 324 -11.21 3.44 -12.63
C ARG A 324 -12.34 4.44 -12.44
N SER A 325 -13.09 4.70 -13.51
CA SER A 325 -14.27 5.56 -13.46
C SER A 325 -15.50 4.79 -13.93
N ILE A 326 -16.66 5.05 -13.33
CA ILE A 326 -17.94 4.56 -13.85
C ILE A 326 -18.35 5.25 -15.17
N TYR A 327 -17.67 6.35 -15.52
CA TYR A 327 -17.96 7.16 -16.71
C TYR A 327 -17.05 6.82 -17.90
N SER A 328 -16.07 5.93 -17.73
CA SER A 328 -15.09 5.59 -18.76
C SER A 328 -14.53 4.19 -18.55
N ASP A 329 -14.37 3.44 -19.65
CA ASP A 329 -13.69 2.14 -19.64
C ASP A 329 -12.16 2.26 -19.57
N VAL A 330 -11.63 3.49 -19.55
CA VAL A 330 -10.18 3.72 -19.43
C VAL A 330 -9.72 3.45 -18.00
N VAL A 331 -8.80 2.50 -17.87
CA VAL A 331 -8.05 2.27 -16.63
C VAL A 331 -6.77 3.08 -16.70
N LYS A 332 -6.60 4.02 -15.78
CA LYS A 332 -5.36 4.79 -15.66
C LYS A 332 -4.47 4.17 -14.60
N THR A 333 -3.18 4.05 -14.89
CA THR A 333 -2.17 3.58 -13.93
C THR A 333 -1.10 4.64 -13.75
N TYR A 334 -0.92 5.09 -12.52
CA TYR A 334 0.07 6.11 -12.15
C TYR A 334 1.22 5.49 -11.37
N TYR A 335 2.43 5.94 -11.67
CA TYR A 335 3.65 5.49 -11.01
C TYR A 335 4.33 6.70 -10.37
N PHE A 336 4.28 6.75 -9.05
CA PHE A 336 4.87 7.82 -8.26
C PHE A 336 6.15 7.36 -7.57
N VAL A 337 7.13 8.26 -7.49
CA VAL A 337 8.35 8.05 -6.72
C VAL A 337 8.49 9.18 -5.70
N ASP A 338 8.75 8.80 -4.45
CA ASP A 338 8.92 9.72 -3.32
C ASP A 338 9.99 10.79 -3.62
N GLY A 339 9.63 12.07 -3.48
CA GLY A 339 10.49 13.22 -3.77
C GLY A 339 10.82 13.44 -5.25
N ILE A 340 10.12 12.75 -6.16
CA ILE A 340 10.21 12.95 -7.61
C ILE A 340 8.83 13.27 -8.20
N GLY A 341 7.78 12.65 -7.66
CA GLY A 341 6.41 12.74 -8.17
C GLY A 341 6.11 11.70 -9.26
N LEU A 342 5.20 12.03 -10.17
CA LEU A 342 4.75 11.14 -11.24
C LEU A 342 5.89 10.87 -12.22
N VAL A 343 6.33 9.62 -12.36
CA VAL A 343 7.39 9.22 -13.30
C VAL A 343 6.86 8.49 -14.53
N LYS A 344 5.64 7.93 -14.45
CA LYS A 344 5.02 7.22 -15.56
C LYS A 344 3.51 7.18 -15.40
N GLU A 345 2.80 7.23 -16.52
CA GLU A 345 1.36 7.07 -16.59
C GLU A 345 0.98 6.20 -17.79
N LEU A 346 0.03 5.29 -17.59
CA LEU A 346 -0.52 4.40 -18.61
C LEU A 346 -2.05 4.52 -18.66
N HIS A 347 -2.62 4.48 -19.85
CA HIS A 347 -4.07 4.32 -20.08
C HIS A 347 -4.30 2.99 -20.80
N ASN A 348 -5.04 2.06 -20.20
CA ASN A 348 -5.26 0.70 -20.74
C ASN A 348 -3.95 0.02 -21.18
N ASP A 349 -2.94 0.04 -20.29
CA ASP A 349 -1.59 -0.47 -20.50
C ASP A 349 -0.74 0.26 -21.58
N ILE A 350 -1.26 1.32 -22.19
CA ILE A 350 -0.53 2.15 -23.16
C ILE A 350 0.14 3.31 -22.41
N VAL A 351 1.46 3.46 -22.56
CA VAL A 351 2.20 4.58 -21.94
C VAL A 351 1.76 5.91 -22.55
N VAL A 352 1.27 6.82 -21.72
CA VAL A 352 0.87 8.19 -22.10
C VAL A 352 1.83 9.26 -21.58
N LEU A 353 2.55 8.96 -20.49
CA LEU A 353 3.57 9.84 -19.92
C LEU A 353 4.74 9.01 -19.38
N GLU A 354 5.96 9.47 -19.60
CA GLU A 354 7.16 8.82 -19.07
C GLU A 354 8.27 9.85 -18.80
N LEU A 355 8.80 9.87 -17.58
CA LEU A 355 9.93 10.73 -17.21
C LEU A 355 11.21 10.23 -17.89
N LEU A 356 11.83 11.09 -18.70
CA LEU A 356 13.08 10.78 -19.39
C LEU A 356 14.28 11.14 -18.54
N ASN A 357 14.28 12.34 -17.95
CA ASN A 357 15.30 12.81 -17.04
C ASN A 357 14.78 13.98 -16.19
N ARG A 358 15.54 14.32 -15.14
CA ARG A 358 15.41 15.58 -14.42
C ARG A 358 16.78 16.23 -14.28
N THR A 359 16.86 17.53 -14.46
CA THR A 359 18.10 18.32 -14.35
C THR A 359 17.94 19.40 -13.31
N MET A 360 18.94 19.56 -12.43
CA MET A 360 18.98 20.69 -11.50
C MET A 360 19.00 22.00 -12.29
N LYS A 361 18.22 22.98 -11.82
CA LYS A 361 18.16 24.33 -12.38
C LYS A 361 19.48 25.10 -12.22
#